data_AF-A0A6N2UYH5-F1
#
_entry.id   AF-A0A6N2UYH5-F1
#
_cell.length_a   1.000
_cell.length_b   1.000
_cell.length_c   1.000
_cell.angle_alpha   90.00
_cell.angle_beta   90.00
_cell.angle_gamma   90.00
#
_symmetry.space_group_name_H-M   'P 1'
#
loop_
_entity.id
_entity.type
_entity.pdbx_description
1 polymer ?
#
loop_
_entity_poly.entity_id
_entity_poly.type
_entity_poly.pdbx_seq_one_letter_code
_entity_poly.pdbx_strand_id
1 'polypeptide(L)'
;MIDFTGCKVLVNSYEGADFKRKIIYDGDVYMLKFGQKLESDEHKPLQASYTSTPVSEYLGSHIYALAGLPTQHTVMGTYDGRSVVACRDFIESRPDAENVTLVEFKKLENSFLGSSTAGGRTPILGNLLGIFSEHDSLEGIREAAEERYWQMFAVDSLIGNFDRHAGNWGYILDKGRNEIIDLAPIYDCGSSLYPALNEAAMADFIKDRDSLVKRVLDFPRAALRIGKNKVAYHEFLLSDVGAKARAVLGGIMRELDFAAIHRLIEDTPCISDVRREFYSQLIDVRREAILEPAYELYREERRHEKAIESPVSLKEEAKNAKEASKAMEQTAPPAERERDGNR
;
A
#
# COMPACT_ATOMS: atom_id res chain seq x y z
N MET A 1 11.01 19.77 -19.42
CA MET A 1 11.33 19.57 -17.99
C MET A 1 11.19 20.91 -17.30
N ILE A 2 10.58 20.95 -16.13
CA ILE A 2 10.37 22.21 -15.40
C ILE A 2 11.64 22.53 -14.60
N ASP A 3 12.12 23.77 -14.72
CA ASP A 3 13.18 24.31 -13.88
C ASP A 3 12.59 25.24 -12.82
N PHE A 4 12.66 24.82 -11.55
CA PHE A 4 12.12 25.54 -10.41
C PHE A 4 13.09 26.59 -9.83
N THR A 5 14.28 26.76 -10.40
CA THR A 5 15.33 27.65 -9.87
C THR A 5 14.86 29.10 -9.72
N GLY A 6 14.05 29.59 -10.67
CA GLY A 6 13.50 30.95 -10.66
C GLY A 6 12.24 31.14 -9.81
N CYS A 7 11.71 30.09 -9.19
CA CYS A 7 10.48 30.18 -8.40
C CYS A 7 10.68 30.99 -7.12
N LYS A 8 9.63 31.69 -6.68
CA LYS A 8 9.65 32.45 -5.42
C LYS A 8 9.78 31.47 -4.25
N VAL A 9 10.86 31.61 -3.48
CA VAL A 9 11.10 30.81 -2.26
C VAL A 9 10.36 31.43 -1.08
N LEU A 10 9.72 30.58 -0.28
CA LEU A 10 9.06 30.92 0.98
C LEU A 10 9.85 30.37 2.17
N VAL A 11 9.53 30.87 3.37
CA VAL A 11 10.06 30.30 4.61
C VAL A 11 9.62 28.83 4.71
N ASN A 12 10.57 27.92 4.89
CA ASN A 12 10.26 26.51 5.02
C ASN A 12 9.67 26.22 6.41
N SER A 13 8.46 25.68 6.43
CA SER A 13 7.74 25.25 7.64
C SER A 13 7.47 23.74 7.67
N TYR A 14 7.97 22.99 6.69
CA TYR A 14 7.77 21.54 6.62
C TYR A 14 8.69 20.79 7.58
N GLU A 15 8.12 19.83 8.30
CA GLU A 15 8.87 18.91 9.18
C GLU A 15 9.57 17.80 8.39
N GLY A 16 10.31 16.92 9.08
CA GLY A 16 11.04 15.78 8.50
C GLY A 16 12.54 16.03 8.33
N ALA A 17 13.31 14.95 8.19
CA ALA A 17 14.77 15.00 8.17
C ALA A 17 15.36 15.39 6.81
N ASP A 18 14.59 15.21 5.73
CA ASP A 18 15.08 15.45 4.38
C ASP A 18 15.15 16.94 4.05
N PHE A 19 16.14 17.32 3.25
CA PHE A 19 16.27 18.69 2.77
C PHE A 19 15.06 19.07 1.88
N LYS A 20 14.36 20.12 2.29
CA LYS A 20 13.11 20.59 1.67
C LYS A 20 13.17 22.09 1.40
N ARG A 21 12.50 22.53 0.34
CA ARG A 21 12.33 23.96 0.02
C ARG A 21 10.87 24.26 -0.31
N LYS A 22 10.30 25.30 0.31
CA LYS A 22 8.95 25.79 0.02
C LYS A 22 9.03 26.83 -1.09
N ILE A 23 8.28 26.65 -2.18
CA ILE A 23 8.25 27.56 -3.32
C ILE A 23 6.81 27.88 -3.74
N ILE A 24 6.64 28.93 -4.55
CA ILE A 24 5.44 29.16 -5.34
C ILE A 24 5.72 28.78 -6.79
N TYR A 25 4.88 27.90 -7.34
CA TYR A 25 4.90 27.48 -8.73
C TYR A 25 3.46 27.44 -9.25
N ASP A 26 3.22 28.12 -10.38
CA ASP A 26 1.90 28.22 -11.02
C ASP A 26 0.77 28.69 -10.07
N GLY A 27 1.08 29.66 -9.20
CA GLY A 27 0.13 30.22 -8.23
C GLY A 27 -0.07 29.39 -6.95
N ASP A 28 0.39 28.14 -6.92
CA ASP A 28 0.27 27.23 -5.80
C ASP A 28 1.56 27.11 -4.99
N VAL A 29 1.42 26.68 -3.73
CA VAL A 29 2.54 26.35 -2.85
C VAL A 29 3.00 24.92 -3.11
N TYR A 30 4.31 24.74 -3.29
CA TYR A 30 4.95 23.44 -3.45
C TYR A 30 6.08 23.24 -2.45
N MET A 31 6.23 21.99 -1.99
CA MET A 31 7.39 21.48 -1.29
C MET A 31 8.31 20.77 -2.30
N LEU A 32 9.49 21.33 -2.56
CA LEU A 32 10.54 20.63 -3.28
C LEU A 32 11.23 19.64 -2.34
N LYS A 33 11.27 18.36 -2.72
CA LYS A 33 12.13 17.35 -2.10
C LYS A 33 13.31 17.04 -3.01
N PHE A 34 14.47 16.89 -2.40
CA PHE A 34 15.74 16.60 -3.06
C PHE A 34 16.17 15.18 -2.73
N GLY A 35 16.92 14.54 -3.64
CA GLY A 35 17.71 13.37 -3.23
C GLY A 35 18.81 13.79 -2.25
N GLN A 36 19.41 12.82 -1.57
CA GLN A 36 20.49 13.04 -0.62
C GLN A 36 21.77 12.40 -1.11
N LYS A 37 22.90 13.06 -0.86
CA LYS A 37 24.20 12.40 -1.01
C LYS A 37 24.31 11.34 0.07
N LEU A 38 24.68 10.14 -0.35
CA LEU A 38 24.93 9.02 0.53
C LEU A 38 26.44 8.88 0.72
N GLU A 39 26.87 8.69 1.97
CA GLU A 39 28.27 8.40 2.27
C GLU A 39 28.62 6.99 1.77
N SER A 40 29.83 6.85 1.24
CA SER A 40 30.35 5.56 0.81
C SER A 40 30.53 4.65 2.01
N ASP A 41 29.96 3.45 1.94
CA ASP A 41 30.02 2.43 2.99
C ASP A 41 30.36 1.09 2.33
N GLU A 42 31.54 0.54 2.67
CA GLU A 42 32.02 -0.73 2.12
C GLU A 42 31.09 -1.91 2.46
N HIS A 43 30.31 -1.79 3.54
CA HIS A 43 29.31 -2.79 3.93
C HIS A 43 28.00 -2.67 3.15
N LYS A 44 27.85 -1.67 2.27
CA LYS A 44 26.67 -1.44 1.44
C LYS A 44 27.05 -1.30 -0.04
N PRO A 45 27.59 -2.36 -0.67
CA PRO A 45 28.11 -2.30 -2.04
C PRO A 45 27.05 -1.97 -3.11
N LEU A 46 25.76 -2.17 -2.80
CA LEU A 46 24.65 -1.86 -3.69
C LEU A 46 24.14 -0.42 -3.55
N GLN A 47 24.69 0.36 -2.63
CA GLN A 47 24.25 1.72 -2.35
C GLN A 47 24.73 2.69 -3.43
N ALA A 48 23.85 3.58 -3.86
CA ALA A 48 24.18 4.69 -4.75
C ALA A 48 24.95 5.78 -4.02
N SER A 49 25.64 6.65 -4.75
CA SER A 49 26.24 7.87 -4.19
C SER A 49 25.20 8.96 -3.90
N TYR A 50 24.00 8.85 -4.49
CA TYR A 50 22.91 9.81 -4.33
C TYR A 50 21.57 9.08 -4.36
N THR A 51 20.62 9.45 -3.49
CA THR A 51 19.30 8.82 -3.49
C THR A 51 18.43 9.28 -4.66
N SER A 52 17.64 8.37 -5.21
CA SER A 52 16.58 8.66 -6.17
C SER A 52 15.24 8.95 -5.48
N THR A 53 15.26 9.47 -4.25
CA THR A 53 14.05 9.82 -3.47
C THR A 53 13.05 10.65 -4.28
N PRO A 54 13.44 11.67 -5.07
CA PRO A 54 12.50 12.41 -5.91
C PRO A 54 11.71 11.53 -6.89
N VAL A 55 12.40 10.57 -7.51
CA VAL A 55 11.80 9.64 -8.47
C VAL A 55 10.85 8.68 -7.76
N SER A 56 11.27 8.14 -6.61
CA SER A 56 10.45 7.26 -5.78
C SER A 56 9.18 7.96 -5.28
N GLU A 57 9.29 9.22 -4.88
CA GLU A 57 8.15 10.04 -4.47
C GLU A 57 7.16 10.26 -5.64
N TYR A 58 7.68 10.64 -6.82
CA TYR A 58 6.89 10.85 -8.02
C TYR A 58 6.17 9.56 -8.45
N LEU A 59 6.92 8.49 -8.72
CA LEU A 59 6.34 7.22 -9.14
C LEU A 59 5.38 6.66 -8.08
N GLY A 60 5.75 6.72 -6.80
CA GLY A 60 4.91 6.24 -5.72
C GLY A 60 3.57 6.99 -5.65
N SER A 61 3.59 8.32 -5.66
CA SER A 61 2.34 9.12 -5.69
C SER A 61 1.51 8.86 -6.94
N HIS A 62 2.12 8.78 -8.12
CA HIS A 62 1.35 8.51 -9.35
C HIS A 62 0.78 7.09 -9.42
N ILE A 63 1.47 6.07 -8.86
CA ILE A 63 0.92 4.72 -8.71
C ILE A 63 -0.26 4.71 -7.74
N TYR A 64 -0.21 5.47 -6.64
CA TYR A 64 -1.37 5.66 -5.76
C TYR A 64 -2.57 6.26 -6.50
N ALA A 65 -2.34 7.26 -7.35
CA ALA A 65 -3.39 7.87 -8.17
C ALA A 65 -3.98 6.87 -9.16
N LEU A 66 -3.14 6.06 -9.83
CA LEU A 66 -3.58 4.97 -10.71
C LEU A 66 -4.37 3.87 -9.98
N ALA A 67 -4.09 3.67 -8.69
CA ALA A 67 -4.88 2.79 -7.82
C ALA A 67 -6.19 3.44 -7.31
N GLY A 68 -6.55 4.63 -7.79
CA GLY A 68 -7.79 5.32 -7.41
C GLY A 68 -7.77 5.96 -6.03
N LEU A 69 -6.59 6.10 -5.40
CA LEU A 69 -6.47 6.62 -4.04
C LEU A 69 -6.07 8.10 -4.05
N PRO A 70 -6.67 8.96 -3.19
CA PRO A 70 -6.25 10.34 -3.05
C PRO A 70 -4.78 10.43 -2.62
N THR A 71 -3.98 11.16 -3.38
CA THR A 71 -2.54 11.37 -3.13
C THR A 71 -2.16 12.81 -3.47
N GLN A 72 -1.09 13.30 -2.87
CA GLN A 72 -0.51 14.58 -3.22
C GLN A 72 -0.19 14.66 -4.72
N HIS A 73 -0.36 15.85 -5.30
CA HIS A 73 0.07 16.10 -6.67
C HIS A 73 1.59 16.30 -6.72
N THR A 74 2.28 15.57 -7.60
CA THR A 74 3.74 15.65 -7.73
C THR A 74 4.19 15.89 -9.17
N VAL A 75 5.24 16.69 -9.32
CA VAL A 75 5.84 17.04 -10.61
C VAL A 75 7.35 16.91 -10.54
N MET A 76 7.95 16.22 -11.50
CA MET A 76 9.40 16.12 -11.64
C MET A 76 9.99 17.37 -12.30
N GLY A 77 11.17 17.78 -11.85
CA GLY A 77 11.90 18.89 -12.45
C GLY A 77 13.32 19.03 -11.90
N THR A 78 13.88 20.22 -12.08
CA THR A 78 15.21 20.58 -11.59
C THR A 78 15.21 21.82 -10.70
N TYR A 79 16.19 21.92 -9.81
CA TYR A 79 16.48 23.13 -9.04
C TYR A 79 18.01 23.27 -8.93
N ASP A 80 18.58 24.37 -9.42
CA ASP A 80 20.04 24.58 -9.53
C ASP A 80 20.75 23.37 -10.18
N GLY A 81 20.17 22.84 -11.27
CA GLY A 81 20.69 21.67 -12.00
C GLY A 81 20.55 20.32 -11.29
N ARG A 82 19.94 20.26 -10.11
CA ARG A 82 19.68 19.00 -9.38
C ARG A 82 18.27 18.50 -9.63
N SER A 83 18.09 17.19 -9.80
CA SER A 83 16.76 16.57 -9.90
C SER A 83 15.98 16.74 -8.59
N VAL A 84 14.73 17.18 -8.70
CA VAL A 84 13.80 17.37 -7.59
C VAL A 84 12.41 16.89 -7.97
N VAL A 85 11.60 16.65 -6.95
CA VAL A 85 10.15 16.47 -7.07
C VAL A 85 9.47 17.62 -6.34
N ALA A 86 8.54 18.28 -7.00
CA ALA A 86 7.69 19.30 -6.41
C ALA A 86 6.37 18.65 -5.98
N CYS A 87 6.12 18.59 -4.68
CA CYS A 87 4.87 18.12 -4.10
C CYS A 87 3.97 19.32 -3.80
N ARG A 88 2.78 19.39 -4.40
CA ARG A 88 1.82 20.47 -4.13
C ARG A 88 1.37 20.37 -2.67
N ASP A 89 1.39 21.49 -1.96
CA ASP A 89 0.91 21.54 -0.59
C ASP A 89 -0.61 21.40 -0.56
N PHE A 90 -1.09 20.24 -0.15
CA PHE A 90 -2.52 19.90 -0.14
C PHE A 90 -3.28 20.57 1.01
N ILE A 91 -2.62 21.24 1.96
CA ILE A 91 -3.29 22.06 2.98
C ILE A 91 -3.47 23.47 2.45
N GLU A 92 -2.39 24.10 1.99
CA GLU A 92 -2.39 25.48 1.47
C GLU A 92 -3.24 25.60 0.19
N SER A 93 -3.42 24.50 -0.56
CA SER A 93 -4.24 24.48 -1.77
C SER A 93 -5.75 24.37 -1.49
N ARG A 94 -6.17 24.28 -0.22
CA ARG A 94 -7.60 24.16 0.11
C ARG A 94 -8.28 25.52 0.23
N PRO A 95 -9.56 25.64 -0.14
CA PRO A 95 -10.33 26.88 0.09
C PRO A 95 -10.44 27.27 1.57
N ASP A 96 -10.35 26.29 2.48
CA ASP A 96 -10.48 26.44 3.93
C ASP A 96 -9.11 26.34 4.65
N ALA A 97 -7.99 26.56 3.96
CA ALA A 97 -6.63 26.39 4.48
C ALA A 97 -6.37 27.07 5.83
N GLU A 98 -6.95 28.25 6.06
CA GLU A 98 -6.82 29.00 7.32
C GLU A 98 -7.47 28.28 8.51
N ASN A 99 -8.42 27.38 8.27
CA ASN A 99 -9.21 26.69 9.29
C ASN A 99 -8.78 25.24 9.50
N VAL A 100 -7.99 24.66 8.59
CA VAL A 100 -7.57 23.26 8.68
C VAL A 100 -6.08 23.10 9.00
N THR A 101 -5.69 21.90 9.41
CA THR A 101 -4.28 21.50 9.55
C THR A 101 -4.12 19.99 9.40
N LEU A 102 -2.91 19.54 9.06
CA LEU A 102 -2.54 18.12 9.05
C LEU A 102 -2.31 17.63 10.49
N VAL A 103 -2.96 16.52 10.83
CA VAL A 103 -2.69 15.74 12.05
C VAL A 103 -2.21 14.36 11.65
N GLU A 104 -0.91 14.12 11.83
CA GLU A 104 -0.29 12.82 11.62
C GLU A 104 -0.87 11.76 12.57
N PHE A 105 -0.95 10.50 12.10
CA PHE A 105 -1.39 9.38 12.94
C PHE A 105 -0.56 9.26 14.23
N LYS A 106 0.72 9.64 14.20
CA LYS A 106 1.61 9.63 15.37
C LYS A 106 1.06 10.47 16.53
N LYS A 107 0.32 11.55 16.25
CA LYS A 107 -0.29 12.37 17.30
C LYS A 107 -1.39 11.60 18.03
N LEU A 108 -2.24 10.87 17.29
CA LEU A 108 -3.26 9.99 17.88
C LEU A 108 -2.62 8.82 18.63
N GLU A 109 -1.55 8.26 18.07
CA GLU A 109 -0.80 7.18 18.70
C GLU A 109 -0.22 7.57 20.06
N ASN A 110 0.24 8.81 20.18
CA ASN A 110 0.80 9.35 21.42
C ASN A 110 -0.28 9.75 22.44
N SER A 111 -1.51 10.05 22.00
CA SER A 111 -2.64 10.38 22.89
C SER A 111 -3.49 9.18 23.29
N PHE A 112 -3.23 8.00 22.73
CA PHE A 112 -3.97 6.79 23.06
C PHE A 112 -3.50 6.18 24.39
N LEU A 113 -4.40 6.10 25.38
CA LEU A 113 -4.08 5.59 26.73
C LEU A 113 -3.59 4.13 26.73
N GLY A 114 -4.10 3.29 25.82
CA GLY A 114 -3.68 1.90 25.64
C GLY A 114 -2.38 1.71 24.86
N SER A 115 -1.68 2.79 24.52
CA SER A 115 -0.54 2.75 23.59
C SER A 115 0.69 2.07 24.20
N SER A 116 1.14 1.00 23.55
CA SER A 116 2.38 0.30 23.88
C SER A 116 3.59 0.75 23.04
N THR A 117 3.41 1.75 22.18
CA THR A 117 4.42 2.24 21.22
C THR A 117 5.11 3.53 21.64
N ALA A 118 4.98 3.95 22.91
CA ALA A 118 5.60 5.16 23.43
C ALA A 118 7.09 5.25 23.00
N GLY A 119 7.40 6.24 22.15
CA GLY A 119 8.75 6.52 21.63
C GLY A 119 9.15 5.85 20.30
N GLY A 120 8.37 4.92 19.73
CA GLY A 120 8.66 4.31 18.42
C GLY A 120 8.08 5.07 17.23
N ARG A 121 8.73 5.05 16.05
CA ARG A 121 8.17 5.61 14.79
C ARG A 121 7.28 4.60 14.05
N THR A 122 7.63 3.32 14.10
CA THR A 122 6.93 2.25 13.37
C THR A 122 5.72 1.76 14.17
N PRO A 123 4.48 1.85 13.62
CA PRO A 123 3.29 1.31 14.27
C PRO A 123 3.42 -0.16 14.66
N ILE A 124 2.88 -0.51 15.82
CA ILE A 124 2.64 -1.91 16.23
C ILE A 124 1.18 -2.25 15.90
N LEU A 125 0.94 -3.39 15.26
CA LEU A 125 -0.38 -3.78 14.76
C LEU A 125 -1.48 -3.73 15.83
N GLY A 126 -1.25 -4.29 17.02
CA GLY A 126 -2.25 -4.26 18.08
C GLY A 126 -2.61 -2.84 18.51
N ASN A 127 -1.62 -1.93 18.56
CA ASN A 127 -1.86 -0.53 18.89
C ASN A 127 -2.61 0.21 17.78
N LEU A 128 -2.20 -0.01 16.53
CA LEU A 128 -2.86 0.53 15.34
C LEU A 128 -4.35 0.16 15.32
N LEU A 129 -4.66 -1.13 15.52
CA LEU A 129 -6.03 -1.62 15.58
C LEU A 129 -6.79 -1.07 16.79
N GLY A 130 -6.14 -0.96 17.94
CA GLY A 130 -6.73 -0.33 19.14
C GLY A 130 -7.13 1.13 18.88
N ILE A 131 -6.26 1.92 18.24
CA ILE A 131 -6.57 3.31 17.88
C ILE A 131 -7.75 3.36 16.91
N PHE A 132 -7.74 2.51 15.86
CA PHE A 132 -8.88 2.41 14.96
C PHE A 132 -10.14 1.91 15.62
N SER A 133 -10.09 1.17 16.73
CA SER A 133 -11.31 0.69 17.41
C SER A 133 -11.83 1.67 18.46
N GLU A 134 -10.94 2.37 19.17
CA GLU A 134 -11.25 3.01 20.45
C GLU A 134 -10.94 4.51 20.51
N HIS A 135 -10.08 5.06 19.64
CA HIS A 135 -9.70 6.47 19.78
C HIS A 135 -10.87 7.40 19.42
N ASP A 136 -11.26 8.28 20.34
CA ASP A 136 -12.45 9.15 20.22
C ASP A 136 -12.37 10.09 19.01
N SER A 137 -11.19 10.64 18.71
CA SER A 137 -10.99 11.52 17.55
C SER A 137 -11.30 10.87 16.19
N LEU A 138 -11.49 9.54 16.13
CA LEU A 138 -11.86 8.83 14.91
C LEU A 138 -13.34 8.42 14.86
N GLU A 139 -14.16 8.72 15.88
CA GLU A 139 -15.54 8.21 15.98
C GLU A 139 -16.37 8.43 14.71
N GLY A 140 -16.30 9.61 14.10
CA GLY A 140 -17.04 9.94 12.87
C GLY A 140 -16.45 9.39 11.56
N ILE A 141 -15.21 8.92 11.56
CA ILE A 141 -14.48 8.49 10.33
C ILE A 141 -13.81 7.12 10.47
N ARG A 142 -14.17 6.35 11.50
CA ARG A 142 -13.43 5.18 11.97
C ARG A 142 -13.22 4.14 10.88
N GLU A 143 -14.31 3.75 10.22
CA GLU A 143 -14.31 2.75 9.15
C GLU A 143 -13.47 3.23 7.96
N ALA A 144 -13.66 4.48 7.52
CA ALA A 144 -12.89 5.07 6.43
C ALA A 144 -11.39 5.17 6.74
N ALA A 145 -11.04 5.49 8.00
CA ALA A 145 -9.66 5.57 8.45
C ALA A 145 -8.96 4.20 8.43
N GLU A 146 -9.62 3.16 8.95
CA GLU A 146 -9.08 1.80 8.91
C GLU A 146 -8.98 1.29 7.46
N GLU A 147 -10.03 1.47 6.66
CA GLU A 147 -10.03 1.06 5.25
C GLU A 147 -8.91 1.75 4.47
N ARG A 148 -8.73 3.08 4.64
CA ARG A 148 -7.65 3.83 4.00
C ARG A 148 -6.28 3.31 4.40
N TYR A 149 -6.07 2.93 5.66
CA TYR A 149 -4.80 2.35 6.08
C TYR A 149 -4.51 1.04 5.36
N TRP A 150 -5.51 0.16 5.22
CA TRP A 150 -5.34 -1.10 4.51
C TRP A 150 -5.18 -0.92 3.00
N GLN A 151 -5.83 0.08 2.40
CA GLN A 151 -5.62 0.48 1.01
C GLN A 151 -4.19 0.99 0.80
N MET A 152 -3.71 1.80 1.74
CA MET A 152 -2.34 2.28 1.76
C MET A 152 -1.35 1.13 1.89
N PHE A 153 -1.57 0.19 2.82
CA PHE A 153 -0.72 -1.00 2.98
C PHE A 153 -0.66 -1.86 1.70
N ALA A 154 -1.79 -2.06 1.05
CA ALA A 154 -1.88 -2.82 -0.19
C ALA A 154 -1.04 -2.19 -1.32
N VAL A 155 -1.15 -0.88 -1.56
CA VAL A 155 -0.33 -0.20 -2.57
C VAL A 155 1.13 -0.08 -2.14
N ASP A 156 1.40 0.14 -0.84
CA ASP A 156 2.77 0.14 -0.28
C ASP A 156 3.44 -1.23 -0.48
N SER A 157 2.70 -2.33 -0.60
CA SER A 157 3.26 -3.65 -0.96
C SER A 157 3.75 -3.73 -2.41
N LEU A 158 3.14 -2.97 -3.33
CA LEU A 158 3.55 -2.86 -4.72
C LEU A 158 4.75 -1.92 -4.88
N ILE A 159 4.69 -0.73 -4.29
CA ILE A 159 5.80 0.24 -4.37
C ILE A 159 6.94 -0.09 -3.39
N GLY A 160 6.68 -1.00 -2.45
CA GLY A 160 7.63 -1.52 -1.46
C GLY A 160 8.13 -0.44 -0.51
N ASN A 161 7.22 0.19 0.21
CA ASN A 161 7.56 1.28 1.12
C ASN A 161 8.07 0.74 2.46
N PHE A 162 9.37 0.86 2.72
CA PHE A 162 9.96 0.37 3.98
C PHE A 162 9.83 1.34 5.15
N ASP A 163 9.26 2.53 4.94
CA ASP A 163 9.22 3.62 5.94
C ASP A 163 7.88 4.39 5.98
N ARG A 164 6.75 3.72 5.73
CA ARG A 164 5.41 4.23 6.07
C ARG A 164 5.19 4.29 7.60
N HIS A 165 6.01 5.06 8.30
CA HIS A 165 5.92 5.20 9.74
C HIS A 165 4.71 6.08 10.13
N ALA A 166 4.38 6.16 11.43
CA ALA A 166 3.18 6.84 11.94
C ALA A 166 3.07 8.35 11.61
N GLY A 167 4.14 8.96 11.09
CA GLY A 167 4.19 10.38 10.70
C GLY A 167 4.01 10.60 9.19
N ASN A 168 3.98 9.53 8.40
CA ASN A 168 3.92 9.61 6.92
C ASN A 168 2.50 9.39 6.39
N TRP A 169 1.50 9.62 7.23
CA TRP A 169 0.07 9.57 6.93
C TRP A 169 -0.72 10.17 8.10
N GLY A 170 -1.96 10.56 7.84
CA GLY A 170 -2.79 11.17 8.87
C GLY A 170 -4.10 11.73 8.32
N TYR A 171 -4.53 12.82 8.92
CA TYR A 171 -5.88 13.34 8.80
C TYR A 171 -5.91 14.86 8.67
N ILE A 172 -7.06 15.39 8.26
CA ILE A 172 -7.34 16.82 8.21
C ILE A 172 -8.18 17.20 9.43
N LEU A 173 -7.62 18.04 10.29
CA LEU A 173 -8.28 18.60 11.48
C LEU A 173 -8.87 19.96 11.13
N ASP A 174 -10.16 20.15 11.38
CA ASP A 174 -10.77 21.47 11.47
C ASP A 174 -10.46 22.07 12.85
N LYS A 175 -9.74 23.20 12.86
CA LYS A 175 -9.29 23.87 14.09
C LYS A 175 -10.44 24.54 14.86
N GLY A 176 -11.47 25.00 14.17
CA GLY A 176 -12.62 25.67 14.77
C GLY A 176 -13.55 24.70 15.47
N ARG A 177 -13.81 23.54 14.84
CA ARG A 177 -14.60 22.44 15.41
C ARG A 177 -13.78 21.56 16.37
N ASN A 178 -12.45 21.61 16.25
CA ASN A 178 -11.53 20.70 16.92
C ASN A 178 -11.87 19.22 16.63
N GLU A 179 -12.10 18.92 15.36
CA GLU A 179 -12.60 17.62 14.89
C GLU A 179 -11.84 17.17 13.64
N ILE A 180 -11.52 15.88 13.56
CA ILE A 180 -11.00 15.30 12.33
C ILE A 180 -12.15 15.17 11.33
N ILE A 181 -12.06 15.91 10.23
CA ILE A 181 -13.14 16.01 9.23
C ILE A 181 -12.87 15.21 7.96
N ASP A 182 -11.61 14.82 7.71
CA ASP A 182 -11.23 14.11 6.49
C ASP A 182 -9.91 13.34 6.67
N LEU A 183 -9.63 12.43 5.74
CA LEU A 183 -8.36 11.73 5.62
C LEU A 183 -7.38 12.59 4.82
N ALA A 184 -6.11 12.65 5.23
CA ALA A 184 -5.11 13.32 4.41
C ALA A 184 -4.88 12.50 3.11
N PRO A 185 -4.62 13.16 1.97
CA PRO A 185 -4.10 12.48 0.78
C PRO A 185 -2.84 11.69 1.14
N ILE A 186 -2.55 10.59 0.44
CA ILE A 186 -1.29 9.87 0.61
C ILE A 186 -0.12 10.78 0.20
N TYR A 187 0.87 10.93 1.08
CA TYR A 187 2.11 11.68 0.87
C TYR A 187 3.31 10.89 1.39
N ASP A 188 4.53 11.34 1.13
CA ASP A 188 5.79 10.70 1.57
C ASP A 188 5.99 9.26 1.04
N CYS A 189 6.05 9.14 -0.28
CA CYS A 189 6.33 7.89 -0.97
C CYS A 189 7.83 7.70 -1.30
N GLY A 190 8.71 8.63 -0.88
CA GLY A 190 10.14 8.64 -1.20
C GLY A 190 10.92 7.41 -0.74
N SER A 191 10.46 6.69 0.29
CA SER A 191 11.04 5.45 0.81
C SER A 191 10.56 4.18 0.08
N SER A 192 10.26 4.31 -1.21
CA SER A 192 9.76 3.25 -2.08
C SER A 192 10.70 2.99 -3.25
N LEU A 193 10.53 1.88 -3.97
CA LEU A 193 11.25 1.59 -5.24
C LEU A 193 12.79 1.64 -5.12
N TYR A 194 13.32 1.22 -3.97
CA TYR A 194 14.76 1.19 -3.65
C TYR A 194 15.49 2.51 -3.96
N PRO A 195 15.20 3.60 -3.23
CA PRO A 195 15.72 4.93 -3.54
C PRO A 195 17.25 5.01 -3.38
N ALA A 196 17.87 4.08 -2.66
CA ALA A 196 19.30 4.03 -2.43
C ALA A 196 20.06 3.04 -3.34
N LEU A 197 19.39 2.36 -4.28
CA LEU A 197 20.03 1.35 -5.13
C LEU A 197 20.82 1.99 -6.28
N ASN A 198 22.06 1.53 -6.49
CA ASN A 198 22.90 1.97 -7.60
C ASN A 198 22.55 1.28 -8.93
N GLU A 199 22.92 1.91 -10.05
CA GLU A 199 22.54 1.41 -11.38
C GLU A 199 23.28 0.13 -11.79
N ALA A 200 24.48 -0.11 -11.26
CA ALA A 200 25.19 -1.37 -11.51
C ALA A 200 24.40 -2.56 -10.94
N ALA A 201 23.93 -2.44 -9.69
CA ALA A 201 23.06 -3.42 -9.06
C ALA A 201 21.72 -3.56 -9.80
N MET A 202 21.13 -2.46 -10.28
CA MET A 202 19.93 -2.52 -11.14
C MET A 202 20.18 -3.33 -12.41
N ALA A 203 21.29 -3.10 -13.10
CA ALA A 203 21.67 -3.84 -14.30
C ALA A 203 21.91 -5.33 -14.02
N ASP A 204 22.41 -5.69 -12.85
CA ASP A 204 22.57 -7.08 -12.43
C ASP A 204 21.21 -7.74 -12.16
N PHE A 205 20.31 -7.06 -11.45
CA PHE A 205 18.95 -7.56 -11.20
C PHE A 205 18.12 -7.72 -12.49
N ILE A 206 18.33 -6.85 -13.48
CA ILE A 206 17.70 -6.97 -14.81
C ILE A 206 18.10 -8.28 -15.50
N LYS A 207 19.34 -8.73 -15.31
CA LYS A 207 19.88 -9.95 -15.93
C LYS A 207 19.54 -11.21 -15.13
N ASP A 208 19.36 -11.07 -13.82
CA ASP A 208 19.05 -12.16 -12.89
C ASP A 208 17.75 -11.87 -12.13
N ARG A 209 16.64 -12.21 -12.79
CA ARG A 209 15.30 -12.04 -12.24
C ARG A 209 15.09 -12.79 -10.91
N ASP A 210 15.68 -13.97 -10.76
CA ASP A 210 15.53 -14.77 -9.53
C ASP A 210 16.19 -14.08 -8.33
N SER A 211 17.35 -13.45 -8.54
CA SER A 211 17.97 -12.62 -7.51
C SER A 211 17.10 -11.41 -7.12
N LEU A 212 16.38 -10.82 -8.09
CA LEU A 212 15.44 -9.73 -7.83
C LEU A 212 14.21 -10.20 -7.05
N VAL A 213 13.64 -11.36 -7.40
CA VAL A 213 12.55 -12.00 -6.64
C VAL A 213 12.98 -12.24 -5.20
N LYS A 214 14.16 -12.86 -5.01
CA LYS A 214 14.72 -13.12 -3.67
C LYS A 214 14.86 -11.83 -2.88
N ARG A 215 15.39 -10.76 -3.50
CA ARG A 215 15.50 -9.45 -2.87
C ARG A 215 14.13 -8.94 -2.46
N VAL A 216 13.16 -8.93 -3.36
CA VAL A 216 11.79 -8.42 -3.12
C VAL A 216 11.11 -9.12 -1.93
N LEU A 217 11.29 -10.44 -1.80
CA LEU A 217 10.73 -11.20 -0.68
C LEU A 217 11.46 -10.93 0.65
N ASP A 218 12.76 -10.68 0.63
CA ASP A 218 13.55 -10.39 1.83
C ASP A 218 13.38 -8.93 2.31
N PHE A 219 13.50 -7.97 1.39
CA PHE A 219 13.44 -6.53 1.63
C PHE A 219 12.89 -5.79 0.39
N PRO A 220 11.93 -4.87 0.53
CA PRO A 220 11.54 -4.17 1.75
C PRO A 220 10.47 -4.87 2.60
N ARG A 221 10.54 -4.66 3.92
CA ARG A 221 9.51 -5.05 4.88
C ARG A 221 8.66 -3.83 5.25
N ALA A 222 7.37 -4.04 5.48
CA ALA A 222 6.44 -2.96 5.78
C ALA A 222 6.83 -2.24 7.08
N ALA A 223 6.58 -0.93 7.15
CA ALA A 223 6.68 -0.17 8.38
C ALA A 223 5.50 -0.45 9.34
N LEU A 224 5.26 -1.72 9.64
CA LEU A 224 4.27 -2.24 10.58
C LEU A 224 4.91 -3.41 11.34
N ARG A 225 4.75 -3.43 12.66
CA ARG A 225 5.35 -4.47 13.51
C ARG A 225 4.32 -5.40 14.12
N ILE A 226 4.69 -6.67 14.17
CA ILE A 226 4.12 -7.66 15.07
C ILE A 226 5.24 -8.07 16.03
N GLY A 227 5.06 -7.73 17.31
CA GLY A 227 6.13 -7.85 18.31
C GLY A 227 7.35 -6.98 17.95
N LYS A 228 8.52 -7.60 17.84
CA LYS A 228 9.79 -6.88 17.61
C LYS A 228 10.14 -6.66 16.14
N ASN A 229 9.44 -7.31 15.22
CA ASN A 229 9.86 -7.40 13.81
C ASN A 229 8.90 -6.65 12.89
N LYS A 230 9.44 -6.01 11.86
CA LYS A 230 8.66 -5.51 10.72
C LYS A 230 8.10 -6.70 9.93
N VAL A 231 6.85 -6.62 9.51
CA VAL A 231 6.21 -7.69 8.73
C VAL A 231 6.70 -7.69 7.29
N ALA A 232 6.92 -8.87 6.70
CA ALA A 232 7.10 -8.96 5.25
C ALA A 232 5.72 -8.80 4.58
N TYR A 233 5.67 -8.08 3.46
CA TYR A 233 4.42 -7.85 2.74
C TYR A 233 3.75 -9.15 2.31
N HIS A 234 4.50 -10.06 1.68
CA HIS A 234 3.98 -11.33 1.16
C HIS A 234 3.47 -12.24 2.29
N GLU A 235 4.25 -12.40 3.37
CA GLU A 235 3.83 -13.21 4.53
C GLU A 235 2.58 -12.63 5.20
N PHE A 236 2.54 -11.30 5.38
CA PHE A 236 1.41 -10.64 6.05
C PHE A 236 0.13 -10.79 5.22
N LEU A 237 0.18 -10.47 3.92
CA LEU A 237 -0.97 -10.56 3.02
C LEU A 237 -1.50 -11.99 2.84
N LEU A 238 -0.70 -13.02 3.10
CA LEU A 238 -1.11 -14.42 3.06
C LEU A 238 -1.56 -14.98 4.43
N SER A 239 -1.42 -14.21 5.50
CA SER A 239 -1.80 -14.62 6.85
C SER A 239 -3.27 -14.28 7.17
N ASP A 240 -3.83 -14.95 8.16
CA ASP A 240 -5.16 -14.62 8.73
C ASP A 240 -5.18 -13.19 9.30
N VAL A 241 -4.07 -12.79 9.93
CA VAL A 241 -3.92 -11.45 10.52
C VAL A 241 -3.98 -10.36 9.46
N GLY A 242 -3.52 -10.64 8.24
CA GLY A 242 -3.56 -9.73 7.10
C GLY A 242 -4.84 -9.81 6.27
N ALA A 243 -5.88 -10.52 6.70
CA ALA A 243 -7.11 -10.72 5.92
C ALA A 243 -7.79 -9.40 5.49
N LYS A 244 -7.85 -8.40 6.38
CA LYS A 244 -8.40 -7.06 6.03
C LYS A 244 -7.58 -6.37 4.93
N ALA A 245 -6.24 -6.42 5.02
CA ALA A 245 -5.35 -5.88 4.01
C ALA A 245 -5.52 -6.59 2.66
N ARG A 246 -5.62 -7.93 2.69
CA ARG A 246 -5.85 -8.77 1.51
C ARG A 246 -7.22 -8.50 0.87
N ALA A 247 -8.28 -8.33 1.66
CA ALA A 247 -9.62 -8.02 1.15
C ALA A 247 -9.64 -6.72 0.36
N VAL A 248 -8.99 -5.68 0.89
CA VAL A 248 -8.83 -4.39 0.22
C VAL A 248 -7.96 -4.49 -1.03
N LEU A 249 -6.83 -5.23 -0.94
CA LEU A 249 -5.99 -5.52 -2.12
C LEU A 249 -6.82 -6.17 -3.24
N GLY A 250 -7.76 -7.05 -2.88
CA GLY A 250 -8.69 -7.67 -3.81
C GLY A 250 -9.54 -6.68 -4.62
N GLY A 251 -9.95 -5.57 -4.01
CA GLY A 251 -10.61 -4.46 -4.71
C GLY A 251 -9.66 -3.75 -5.67
N ILE A 252 -8.48 -3.36 -5.19
CA ILE A 252 -7.48 -2.61 -5.96
C ILE A 252 -7.00 -3.42 -7.18
N MET A 253 -6.69 -4.71 -7.00
CA MET A 253 -6.19 -5.58 -8.08
C MET A 253 -7.20 -5.78 -9.22
N ARG A 254 -8.50 -5.55 -8.99
CA ARG A 254 -9.51 -5.62 -10.06
C ARG A 254 -9.51 -4.41 -10.98
N GLU A 255 -9.07 -3.26 -10.49
CA GLU A 255 -9.17 -1.98 -11.17
C GLU A 255 -7.81 -1.44 -11.63
N LEU A 256 -6.72 -1.88 -11.00
CA LEU A 256 -5.37 -1.39 -11.27
C LEU A 256 -4.87 -1.79 -12.67
N ASP A 257 -4.63 -0.80 -13.52
CA ASP A 257 -4.02 -0.99 -14.84
C ASP A 257 -2.48 -1.01 -14.74
N PHE A 258 -1.88 -2.20 -14.72
CA PHE A 258 -0.42 -2.35 -14.74
C PHE A 258 0.22 -1.81 -16.03
N ALA A 259 -0.48 -1.80 -17.16
CA ALA A 259 0.04 -1.18 -18.38
C ALA A 259 0.11 0.34 -18.24
N ALA A 260 -0.79 0.97 -17.46
CA ALA A 260 -0.68 2.39 -17.13
C ALA A 260 0.53 2.67 -16.21
N ILE A 261 0.84 1.78 -15.27
CA ILE A 261 2.05 1.90 -14.44
C ILE A 261 3.31 1.81 -15.31
N HIS A 262 3.36 0.87 -16.25
CA HIS A 262 4.49 0.74 -17.18
C HIS A 262 4.65 1.98 -18.08
N ARG A 263 3.54 2.54 -18.58
CA ARG A 263 3.57 3.83 -19.32
C ARG A 263 4.07 4.98 -18.45
N LEU A 264 3.62 5.07 -17.19
CA LEU A 264 4.10 6.07 -16.24
C LEU A 264 5.61 5.98 -16.03
N ILE A 265 6.13 4.75 -15.85
CA ILE A 265 7.58 4.51 -15.74
C ILE A 265 8.29 4.91 -17.03
N GLU A 266 7.76 4.56 -18.19
CA GLU A 266 8.32 4.91 -19.50
C GLU A 266 8.38 6.43 -19.73
N ASP A 267 7.34 7.15 -19.31
CA ASP A 267 7.24 8.61 -19.50
C ASP A 267 7.97 9.40 -18.41
N THR A 268 8.47 8.73 -17.35
CA THR A 268 9.11 9.41 -16.23
C THR A 268 10.40 10.11 -16.68
N PRO A 269 10.52 11.43 -16.49
CA PRO A 269 11.72 12.17 -16.84
C PRO A 269 12.84 11.94 -15.80
N CYS A 270 14.06 12.33 -16.16
CA CYS A 270 15.22 12.34 -15.26
C CYS A 270 15.68 10.95 -14.74
N ILE A 271 15.30 9.86 -15.40
CA ILE A 271 15.81 8.52 -15.11
C ILE A 271 16.52 7.93 -16.32
N SER A 272 17.56 7.13 -16.07
CA SER A 272 18.30 6.39 -17.10
C SER A 272 17.48 5.23 -17.65
N ASP A 273 17.86 4.72 -18.81
CA ASP A 273 17.23 3.54 -19.42
C ASP A 273 17.35 2.31 -18.52
N VAL A 274 18.50 2.12 -17.86
CA VAL A 274 18.71 1.01 -16.91
C VAL A 274 17.75 1.11 -15.73
N ARG A 275 17.55 2.31 -15.18
CA ARG A 275 16.62 2.53 -14.06
C ARG A 275 15.16 2.33 -14.49
N ARG A 276 14.81 2.80 -15.69
CA ARG A 276 13.48 2.64 -16.30
C ARG A 276 13.12 1.17 -16.46
N GLU A 277 14.01 0.40 -17.09
CA GLU A 277 13.88 -1.05 -17.25
C GLU A 277 13.77 -1.76 -15.88
N PHE A 278 14.64 -1.40 -14.93
CA PHE A 278 14.62 -1.98 -13.59
C PHE A 278 13.29 -1.73 -12.87
N TYR A 279 12.73 -0.52 -12.96
CA TYR A 279 11.44 -0.22 -12.33
C TYR A 279 10.29 -0.96 -12.99
N SER A 280 10.30 -1.09 -14.31
CA SER A 280 9.32 -1.92 -15.04
C SER A 280 9.37 -3.36 -14.51
N GLN A 281 10.55 -3.99 -14.51
CA GLN A 281 10.71 -5.35 -14.01
C GLN A 281 10.38 -5.50 -12.52
N LEU A 282 10.72 -4.51 -11.68
CA LEU A 282 10.41 -4.51 -10.26
C LEU A 282 8.91 -4.54 -9.98
N ILE A 283 8.13 -3.77 -10.74
CA ILE A 283 6.66 -3.77 -10.63
C ILE A 283 6.09 -5.15 -10.98
N ASP A 284 6.54 -5.75 -12.07
CA ASP A 284 6.08 -7.09 -12.46
C ASP A 284 6.50 -8.15 -11.43
N VAL A 285 7.74 -8.12 -10.95
CA VAL A 285 8.22 -9.05 -9.90
C VAL A 285 7.38 -8.92 -8.63
N ARG A 286 7.04 -7.70 -8.19
CA ARG A 286 6.20 -7.53 -6.99
C ARG A 286 4.75 -7.92 -7.23
N ARG A 287 4.21 -7.63 -8.41
CA ARG A 287 2.88 -8.11 -8.80
C ARG A 287 2.83 -9.63 -8.65
N GLU A 288 3.75 -10.34 -9.28
CA GLU A 288 3.76 -11.81 -9.34
C GLU A 288 4.15 -12.47 -8.01
N ALA A 289 5.15 -11.94 -7.30
CA ALA A 289 5.66 -12.57 -6.08
C ALA A 289 4.89 -12.20 -4.81
N ILE A 290 4.13 -11.10 -4.81
CA ILE A 290 3.45 -10.58 -3.61
C ILE A 290 1.94 -10.44 -3.85
N LEU A 291 1.52 -9.68 -4.86
CA LEU A 291 0.12 -9.28 -5.00
C LEU A 291 -0.75 -10.40 -5.59
N GLU A 292 -0.30 -11.09 -6.63
CA GLU A 292 -1.04 -12.18 -7.28
C GLU A 292 -1.33 -13.34 -6.32
N PRO A 293 -0.38 -13.86 -5.52
CA PRO A 293 -0.68 -14.89 -4.51
C PRO A 293 -1.74 -14.44 -3.49
N ALA A 294 -1.64 -13.21 -3.00
CA ALA A 294 -2.62 -12.66 -2.06
C ALA A 294 -3.98 -12.44 -2.72
N TYR A 295 -4.01 -12.04 -3.99
CA TYR A 295 -5.22 -11.87 -4.77
C TYR A 295 -5.93 -13.19 -5.05
N GLU A 296 -5.19 -14.26 -5.34
CA GLU A 296 -5.78 -15.59 -5.50
C GLU A 296 -6.38 -16.11 -4.20
N LEU A 297 -5.68 -15.95 -3.07
CA LEU A 297 -6.24 -16.29 -1.76
C LEU A 297 -7.53 -15.50 -1.47
N TYR A 298 -7.56 -14.20 -1.78
CA TYR A 298 -8.78 -13.39 -1.68
C TYR A 298 -9.94 -13.98 -2.52
N ARG A 299 -9.66 -14.40 -3.75
CA ARG A 299 -10.70 -14.99 -4.63
C ARG A 299 -11.23 -16.31 -4.10
N GLU A 300 -10.37 -17.13 -3.51
CA GLU A 300 -10.75 -18.38 -2.85
C GLU A 300 -11.67 -18.13 -1.66
N GLU A 301 -11.31 -17.19 -0.78
CA GLU A 301 -12.13 -16.78 0.37
C GLU A 301 -13.53 -16.31 -0.06
N ARG A 302 -13.61 -15.46 -1.09
CA ARG A 302 -14.90 -14.96 -1.62
C ARG A 302 -15.74 -16.05 -2.28
N ARG A 303 -15.13 -17.09 -2.86
CA ARG A 303 -15.86 -18.25 -3.38
C ARG A 303 -16.46 -19.07 -2.23
N HIS A 304 -15.70 -19.29 -1.16
CA HIS A 304 -16.17 -20.03 0.01
C HIS A 304 -17.30 -19.29 0.75
N GLU A 305 -17.18 -17.97 0.94
CA GLU A 305 -18.24 -17.14 1.54
C GLU A 305 -19.56 -17.25 0.74
N LYS A 306 -19.50 -17.11 -0.59
CA LYS A 306 -20.67 -17.27 -1.46
C LYS A 306 -21.29 -18.67 -1.40
N ALA A 307 -20.47 -19.70 -1.26
CA ALA A 307 -20.94 -21.08 -1.12
C ALA A 307 -21.64 -21.33 0.23
N ILE A 308 -21.16 -20.70 1.31
CA ILE A 308 -21.77 -20.74 2.65
C ILE A 308 -23.07 -19.94 2.70
N GLU A 309 -23.12 -18.77 2.05
CA GLU A 309 -24.31 -17.91 1.97
C GLU A 309 -25.42 -18.43 1.04
N SER A 310 -25.12 -19.42 0.18
CA SER A 310 -26.11 -20.12 -0.66
C SER A 310 -26.39 -21.56 -0.20
N PRO A 311 -26.92 -21.79 1.02
CA PRO A 311 -27.26 -23.15 1.50
C PRO A 311 -28.46 -23.75 0.75
N VAL A 312 -29.13 -22.99 -0.13
CA VAL A 312 -30.24 -23.45 -0.96
C VAL A 312 -29.78 -24.55 -1.91
N SER A 313 -28.60 -24.43 -2.52
CA SER A 313 -28.05 -25.44 -3.45
C SER A 313 -27.80 -26.77 -2.75
N LEU A 314 -27.17 -26.76 -1.58
CA LEU A 314 -26.86 -27.99 -0.82
C LEU A 314 -28.12 -28.64 -0.23
N LYS A 315 -29.12 -27.86 0.17
CA LYS A 315 -30.41 -28.38 0.64
C LYS A 315 -31.24 -28.96 -0.52
N GLU A 316 -31.22 -28.35 -1.69
CA GLU A 316 -31.90 -28.87 -2.89
C GLU A 316 -31.21 -30.14 -3.41
N GLU A 317 -29.88 -30.19 -3.45
CA GLU A 317 -29.14 -31.40 -3.81
C GLU A 317 -29.37 -32.54 -2.82
N ALA A 318 -29.38 -32.27 -1.51
CA ALA A 318 -29.69 -33.27 -0.49
C ALA A 318 -31.15 -33.74 -0.55
N LYS A 319 -32.09 -32.87 -0.93
CA LYS A 319 -33.50 -33.21 -1.14
C LYS A 319 -33.66 -34.09 -2.38
N ASN A 320 -33.02 -33.73 -3.49
CA ASN A 320 -33.05 -34.48 -4.74
C ASN A 320 -32.39 -35.86 -4.58
N ALA A 321 -31.29 -35.96 -3.82
CA ALA A 321 -30.64 -37.24 -3.51
C ALA A 321 -31.55 -38.15 -2.64
N LYS A 322 -32.27 -37.58 -1.66
CA LYS A 322 -33.26 -38.31 -0.86
C LYS A 322 -34.45 -38.78 -1.69
N GLU A 323 -34.96 -37.95 -2.60
CA GLU A 323 -36.07 -38.31 -3.48
C GLU A 323 -35.67 -39.40 -4.48
N ALA A 324 -34.45 -39.33 -5.04
CA ALA A 324 -33.89 -40.37 -5.91
C ALA A 324 -33.69 -41.70 -5.16
N SER A 325 -33.16 -41.68 -3.93
CA SER A 325 -33.01 -42.88 -3.09
C SER A 325 -34.36 -43.53 -2.77
N LYS A 326 -35.38 -42.72 -2.50
CA LYS A 326 -36.73 -43.21 -2.18
C LYS A 326 -37.45 -43.78 -3.41
N ALA A 327 -37.20 -43.21 -4.60
CA ALA A 327 -37.69 -43.76 -5.86
C ALA A 327 -37.03 -45.12 -6.17
N MET A 328 -35.73 -45.28 -5.90
CA MET A 328 -35.03 -46.55 -6.08
C MET A 328 -35.55 -47.65 -5.14
N GLU A 329 -35.85 -47.33 -3.88
CA GLU A 329 -36.48 -48.27 -2.93
C GLU A 329 -37.89 -48.71 -3.37
N GLN A 330 -38.65 -47.83 -4.04
CA GLN A 330 -40.00 -48.16 -4.53
C GLN A 330 -39.99 -49.01 -5.82
N THR A 331 -38.87 -49.03 -6.55
CA THR A 331 -38.69 -49.87 -7.74
C THR A 331 -38.00 -51.20 -7.46
N ALA A 332 -37.60 -51.47 -6.21
CA ALA A 332 -37.01 -52.74 -5.84
C ALA A 332 -38.10 -53.85 -5.86
N PRO A 333 -37.91 -54.94 -6.64
CA PRO A 333 -38.90 -56.02 -6.69
C PRO A 333 -39.02 -56.68 -5.30
N PRO A 334 -40.21 -57.12 -4.90
CA PRO A 334 -40.42 -57.72 -3.59
C PRO A 334 -39.58 -59.00 -3.47
N ALA A 335 -38.81 -59.10 -2.39
CA ALA A 335 -38.01 -60.28 -2.09
C ALA A 335 -38.90 -61.54 -2.11
N GLU A 336 -38.52 -62.50 -2.96
CA GLU A 336 -39.15 -63.81 -3.00
C GLU A 336 -39.02 -64.47 -1.62
N ARG A 337 -40.17 -64.69 -0.97
CA ARG A 337 -40.26 -65.58 0.19
C ARG A 337 -40.08 -67.01 -0.33
N GLU A 338 -38.89 -67.57 -0.17
CA GLU A 338 -38.69 -69.01 -0.27
C GLU A 338 -39.60 -69.70 0.75
N ARG A 339 -40.58 -70.45 0.22
CA ARG A 339 -41.33 -71.45 0.98
C ARG A 339 -40.45 -72.68 1.07
N ASP A 340 -39.86 -72.90 2.23
CA ASP A 340 -39.30 -74.21 2.57
C ASP A 340 -40.44 -75.22 2.70
N GLY A 341 -40.36 -76.31 1.95
CA GLY A 341 -41.37 -77.37 1.95
C GLY A 341 -40.97 -78.59 1.13
N ASN A 342 -40.48 -79.61 1.84
CA ASN A 342 -40.34 -81.03 1.48
C ASN A 342 -39.20 -81.49 0.56
N ARG A 343 -38.20 -82.13 1.17
CA ARG A 343 -38.08 -83.60 1.13
C ARG A 343 -37.42 -84.17 2.38
#